data_AF-A0AAD0KHH3-F1
#
_entry.id   AF-A0AAD0KHH3-F1
#
_cell.length_a   1.000
_cell.length_b   1.000
_cell.length_c   1.000
_cell.angle_alpha   90.00
_cell.angle_beta   90.00
_cell.angle_gamma   90.00
#
_symmetry.space_group_name_H-M   'P 1'
#
loop_
_entity.id
_entity.type
_entity.pdbx_description
1 polymer ?
#
loop_
_entity_poly.entity_id
_entity_poly.type
_entity_poly.pdbx_seq_one_letter_code
_entity_poly.pdbx_strand_id
1 'polypeptide(L)' 'MVTGLSNIKVITAGNLFSFAISKDGNVWGWGANTNGELGDGTRINPVSPAMVALT' A
#
# COMPACT_ATOMS: atom_id res chain seq x y z
N MET A 1 11.71 6.11 9.17
CA MET A 1 10.35 6.69 9.32
C MET A 1 9.64 6.52 8.00
N VAL A 2 8.42 5.98 8.00
CA VAL A 2 7.58 5.95 6.79
C VAL A 2 6.90 7.33 6.70
N THR A 3 7.29 8.13 5.71
CA THR A 3 6.74 9.47 5.50
C THR A 3 5.50 9.41 4.60
N GLY A 4 4.58 10.37 4.73
CA GLY A 4 3.39 10.47 3.87
C GLY A 4 2.16 9.69 4.33
N LEU A 5 2.25 8.91 5.41
CA LEU A 5 1.07 8.26 6.02
C LEU A 5 0.54 9.10 7.20
N SER A 6 -0.74 9.41 7.17
CA SER A 6 -1.45 10.12 8.25
C SER A 6 -2.77 9.42 8.57
N ASN A 7 -3.24 9.57 9.81
CA ASN A 7 -4.53 9.03 10.27
C ASN A 7 -4.72 7.53 10.00
N ILE A 8 -3.67 6.72 10.09
CA ILE A 8 -3.75 5.27 9.83
C ILE A 8 -4.56 4.57 10.93
N LYS A 9 -5.53 3.76 10.50
CA LYS A 9 -6.38 2.91 11.35
C LYS A 9 -5.93 1.46 11.35
N VAL A 10 -5.48 0.96 10.20
CA VAL A 10 -5.11 -0.45 10.01
C VAL A 10 -3.80 -0.54 9.25
N ILE A 11 -2.93 -1.46 9.67
CA ILE A 11 -1.71 -1.85 8.96
C ILE A 11 -1.72 -3.37 8.84
N THR A 12 -1.35 -3.88 7.67
CA THR A 12 -1.16 -5.31 7.44
C THR A 12 0.11 -5.54 6.62
N ALA A 13 0.75 -6.69 6.82
CA ALA A 13 1.94 -7.10 6.10
C ALA A 13 1.73 -8.51 5.53
N GLY A 14 2.04 -8.66 4.24
CA GLY A 14 2.25 -9.96 3.61
C GLY A 14 3.73 -10.36 3.68
N ASN A 15 4.13 -11.36 2.90
CA ASN A 15 5.51 -11.84 2.88
C ASN A 15 6.52 -10.76 2.44
N LEU A 16 6.22 -10.06 1.36
CA LEU A 16 7.11 -9.04 0.75
C LEU A 16 6.39 -7.72 0.44
N PHE A 17 5.14 -7.56 0.85
CA PHE A 17 4.36 -6.35 0.64
C PHE A 17 3.64 -5.94 1.94
N SER A 18 3.14 -4.72 1.98
CA SER A 18 2.44 -4.16 3.13
C SER A 18 1.36 -3.20 2.68
N PHE A 19 0.33 -3.06 3.50
CA PHE A 19 -0.74 -2.10 3.30
C PHE A 19 -1.00 -1.28 4.56
N ALA A 20 -1.48 -0.05 4.36
CA ALA A 20 -2.05 0.79 5.39
C ALA A 20 -3.38 1.37 4.93
N ILE A 21 -4.34 1.44 5.85
CA ILE A 21 -5.66 2.03 5.61
C ILE A 21 -5.85 3.21 6.55
N SER A 22 -6.13 4.39 6.01
CA SER A 22 -6.45 5.58 6.81
C SER A 22 -7.87 5.51 7.37
N LYS A 23 -8.16 6.31 8.41
CA LYS A 23 -9.52 6.50 8.94
C LYS A 23 -10.49 7.03 7.88
N ASP A 24 -9.97 7.75 6.89
CA ASP A 24 -10.72 8.33 5.78
C ASP A 24 -10.97 7.31 4.65
N GLY A 25 -10.47 6.08 4.78
CA GLY A 25 -10.68 4.99 3.83
C GLY A 25 -9.63 4.90 2.71
N ASN A 26 -8.59 5.74 2.72
CA ASN A 26 -7.52 5.67 1.73
C ASN A 26 -6.65 4.43 1.96
N VAL A 27 -6.37 3.68 0.88
CA VAL A 27 -5.51 2.49 0.90
C VAL A 27 -4.16 2.82 0.32
N TRP A 28 -3.10 2.44 1.03
CA TRP A 28 -1.72 2.59 0.63
C TRP A 28 -1.04 1.23 0.60
N GLY A 29 -0.25 0.96 -0.44
CA GLY A 29 0.48 -0.29 -0.63
C GLY A 29 1.95 -0.03 -0.95
N TRP A 30 2.85 -0.90 -0.46
CA TRP A 30 4.28 -0.87 -0.80
C TRP A 30 4.89 -2.28 -0.69
N GLY A 31 6.05 -2.47 -1.32
CA GLY A 31 6.78 -3.73 -1.40
C GLY A 31 6.59 -4.44 -2.74
N ALA A 32 6.62 -5.77 -2.72
CA ALA A 32 6.47 -6.60 -3.90
C ALA A 32 5.10 -6.39 -4.57
N ASN A 33 5.14 -6.14 -5.87
CA ASN A 33 3.99 -6.02 -6.76
C ASN A 33 4.24 -6.72 -8.10
N THR A 34 5.25 -7.60 -8.19
CA THR A 34 5.65 -8.23 -9.46
C THR A 34 4.54 -9.13 -10.02
N ASN A 35 3.70 -9.69 -9.13
CA ASN A 35 2.54 -10.49 -9.51
C ASN A 35 1.22 -9.69 -9.47
N GLY A 36 1.25 -8.41 -9.14
CA GLY A 36 0.06 -7.59 -8.94
C GLY A 36 -0.51 -7.66 -7.51
N GLU A 37 0.32 -7.97 -6.52
CA GLU A 37 -0.05 -8.12 -5.11
C GLU A 37 -0.74 -6.87 -4.54
N LEU A 38 -0.43 -5.68 -5.06
CA LEU A 38 -1.00 -4.42 -4.59
C LEU A 38 -2.37 -4.12 -5.20
N GLY A 39 -2.75 -4.79 -6.29
CA GLY A 39 -4.05 -4.60 -6.93
C GLY A 39 -4.26 -3.22 -7.57
N ASP A 40 -3.20 -2.46 -7.83
CA ASP A 40 -3.24 -1.10 -8.38
C ASP A 40 -3.22 -1.04 -9.91
N GLY A 41 -3.37 -2.21 -10.57
CA GLY A 41 -3.27 -2.33 -12.03
C GLY A 41 -1.84 -2.27 -12.57
N THR A 42 -0.83 -2.10 -11.71
CA THR A 42 0.58 -2.07 -12.10
C THR A 42 1.31 -3.34 -11.67
N ARG A 43 2.57 -3.47 -12.11
CA ARG A 43 3.54 -4.44 -11.56
C ARG A 43 4.79 -3.75 -11.03
N ILE A 44 4.62 -2.53 -10.53
CA ILE A 44 5.71 -1.69 -10.03
C ILE A 44 5.85 -1.95 -8.54
N ASN A 45 7.04 -2.34 -8.10
CA ASN A 45 7.37 -2.60 -6.69
C ASN A 45 7.66 -1.27 -5.96
N PRO A 46 6.72 -0.65 -5.24
CA PRO A 46 6.93 0.65 -4.62
C PRO A 46 7.75 0.47 -3.34
N VAL A 47 8.85 1.21 -3.19
CA VAL A 47 9.70 1.14 -1.99
C VAL A 47 9.23 2.04 -0.85
N SER A 48 8.18 2.83 -1.09
CA SER A 48 7.48 3.66 -0.12
C SER A 48 5.97 3.54 -0.36
N PRO A 49 5.11 3.86 0.63
CA PRO A 49 3.67 3.79 0.44
C PRO A 49 3.22 4.56 -0.81
N ALA A 50 2.52 3.87 -1.70
CA ALA A 50 1.85 4.43 -2.86
C ALA A 50 0.34 4.22 -2.70
N MET A 51 -0.45 5.20 -3.14
CA MET A 51 -1.90 5.08 -3.07
C MET A 51 -2.38 3.99 -4.04
N VAL A 52 -3.17 3.05 -3.52
CA VAL A 52 -3.79 1.98 -4.30
C VAL A 52 -5.19 2.47 -4.68
N ALA A 53 -5.37 2.86 -5.94
CA ALA A 53 -6.68 3.27 -6.44
C ALA A 53 -7.61 2.06 -6.55
N LEU A 54 -8.78 2.14 -5.91
CA LEU A 54 -9.86 1.18 -6.15
C LEU A 54 -10.60 1.62 -7.41
N THR A 55 -10.51 0.84 -8.49
CA THR A 55 -11.32 1.01 -9.71
C THR A 55 -12.65 0.30 -9.60
#